data_AF-A0A7J5ADX7-F1
#
_entry.id   AF-A0A7J5ADX7-F1
#
_cell.length_a   1.000
_cell.length_b   1.000
_cell.length_c   1.000
_cell.angle_alpha   90.00
_cell.angle_beta   90.00
_cell.angle_gamma   90.00
#
_symmetry.space_group_name_H-M   'P 1'
#
loop_
_entity.id
_entity.type
_entity.pdbx_description
1 polymer ?
#
loop_
_entity_poly.entity_id
_entity_poly.type
_entity_poly.pdbx_seq_one_letter_code
_entity_poly.pdbx_strand_id
1 'polypeptide(L)'
;MFLFTFLATKAFRLVKSKFLKFIFLVASFTLIYFLFFYFAEIFEYLTSSIKSETISKTDTRSFLFIELFSDMKGSDYILGRGYLGTYYSPYFKEWLGDGGDSSTRFSLEIGFLEIILKGGITMLVITLFVFMKYIYFGIINFKPNSFHFLTAAWLLLEFAMLSVENVPNFGVHFFFIWILIGILNKRKNNFILLKN
;
A
#
# COMPACT_ATOMS: atom_id res chain seq x y z
N MET A 1 5.76 -2.46 -13.25
CA MET A 1 6.40 -2.30 -11.93
C MET A 1 7.93 -2.38 -11.99
N PHE A 2 8.55 -3.50 -12.39
CA PHE A 2 10.02 -3.68 -12.40
C PHE A 2 10.82 -2.60 -13.15
N LEU A 3 10.31 -2.11 -14.29
CA LEU A 3 10.96 -1.03 -15.05
C LEU A 3 11.01 0.29 -14.26
N PHE A 4 9.94 0.60 -13.52
CA PHE A 4 9.85 1.82 -12.71
C PHE A 4 10.79 1.74 -11.50
N THR A 5 10.87 0.57 -10.86
CA THR A 5 11.86 0.30 -9.81
C THR A 5 13.29 0.40 -10.35
N PHE A 6 13.54 -0.10 -11.55
CA PHE A 6 14.85 -0.01 -12.21
C PHE A 6 15.22 1.44 -12.56
N LEU A 7 14.28 2.24 -13.06
CA LEU A 7 14.50 3.66 -13.35
C LEU A 7 14.71 4.48 -12.07
N ALA A 8 13.89 4.26 -11.04
CA ALA A 8 14.06 4.90 -9.74
C ALA A 8 15.44 4.58 -9.14
N THR A 9 15.86 3.32 -9.18
CA THR A 9 17.16 2.91 -8.64
C THR A 9 18.35 3.48 -9.44
N LYS A 10 18.20 3.68 -10.75
CA LYS A 10 19.16 4.45 -11.55
C LYS A 10 19.20 5.92 -11.18
N ALA A 11 18.06 6.58 -11.00
CA ALA A 11 18.00 7.98 -10.57
C ALA A 11 18.67 8.17 -9.20
N PHE A 12 18.47 7.22 -8.29
CA PHE A 12 19.09 7.20 -6.96
C PHE A 12 20.61 7.02 -6.95
N ARG A 13 21.25 6.58 -8.04
CA ARG A 13 22.72 6.54 -8.11
C ARG A 13 23.35 7.93 -7.96
N LEU A 14 22.62 8.98 -8.34
CA LEU A 14 23.07 10.36 -8.24
C LEU A 14 23.04 10.87 -6.79
N VAL A 15 22.26 10.22 -5.92
CA VAL A 15 21.99 10.67 -4.56
C VAL A 15 22.87 9.93 -3.55
N LYS A 16 24.12 10.39 -3.40
CA LYS A 16 25.08 9.82 -2.43
C LYS A 16 24.86 10.34 -1.00
N SER A 17 24.37 11.57 -0.84
CA SER A 17 24.15 12.20 0.47
C SER A 17 22.95 11.63 1.19
N LYS A 18 23.10 11.27 2.48
CA LYS A 18 21.98 10.83 3.34
C LYS A 18 20.88 11.87 3.45
N PHE A 19 21.24 13.15 3.46
CA PHE A 19 20.30 14.26 3.54
C PHE A 19 19.38 14.31 2.31
N LEU A 20 19.95 14.20 1.11
CA LEU A 20 19.17 14.18 -0.13
C LEU A 20 18.28 12.93 -0.21
N LYS A 21 18.74 11.77 0.28
CA LYS A 21 17.90 10.57 0.35
C LYS A 21 16.73 10.74 1.32
N PHE A 22 16.95 11.44 2.43
CA PHE A 22 15.89 11.77 3.38
C PHE A 22 14.86 12.71 2.76
N ILE A 23 15.28 13.77 2.06
CA ILE A 23 14.37 14.65 1.30
C ILE A 23 13.56 13.85 0.29
N PHE A 24 14.21 12.97 -0.48
CA PHE A 24 13.50 12.12 -1.44
C PHE A 24 12.45 11.24 -0.76
N LEU A 25 12.81 10.62 0.37
CA LEU A 25 11.91 9.76 1.12
C LEU A 25 10.66 10.55 1.58
N VAL A 26 10.88 11.73 2.16
CA VAL A 26 9.80 12.64 2.58
C VAL A 26 8.94 13.02 1.37
N ALA A 27 9.55 13.45 0.27
CA ALA A 27 8.82 13.80 -0.96
C ALA A 27 7.99 12.62 -1.51
N SER A 28 8.52 11.39 -1.44
CA SER A 28 7.81 10.19 -1.87
C SER A 28 6.60 9.90 -0.99
N PHE A 29 6.73 9.97 0.34
CA PHE A 29 5.60 9.79 1.24
C PHE A 29 4.56 10.91 1.11
N THR A 30 4.99 12.17 0.92
CA THR A 30 4.08 13.29 0.64
C THR A 30 3.33 13.07 -0.67
N LEU A 31 4.00 12.58 -1.72
CA LEU A 31 3.35 12.24 -2.99
C LEU A 31 2.34 11.10 -2.81
N ILE A 32 2.70 10.03 -2.10
CA ILE A 32 1.78 8.91 -1.83
C ILE A 32 0.57 9.41 -1.03
N TYR A 33 0.77 10.23 -0.02
CA TYR A 33 -0.30 10.87 0.75
C TYR A 33 -1.21 11.69 -0.16
N PHE A 34 -0.64 12.55 -1.00
CA PHE A 34 -1.40 13.37 -1.94
C PHE A 34 -2.20 12.50 -2.92
N LEU A 35 -1.57 11.48 -3.52
CA LEU A 35 -2.24 10.54 -4.42
C LEU A 35 -3.36 9.77 -3.73
N PHE A 36 -3.22 9.43 -2.45
CA PHE A 36 -4.26 8.74 -1.69
C PHE A 36 -5.47 9.63 -1.44
N PHE A 37 -5.25 10.87 -1.00
CA PHE A 37 -6.34 11.79 -0.65
C PHE A 37 -7.04 12.39 -1.87
N TYR A 38 -6.31 12.63 -2.96
CA TYR A 38 -6.84 13.23 -4.18
C TYR A 38 -6.98 12.21 -5.31
N PHE A 39 -7.05 10.92 -4.99
CA PHE A 39 -7.08 9.86 -6.00
C PHE A 39 -8.24 10.06 -6.97
N ALA A 40 -9.43 10.32 -6.44
CA ALA A 40 -10.66 10.46 -7.21
C ALA A 40 -10.59 11.66 -8.16
N GLU A 41 -10.17 12.83 -7.67
CA GLU A 41 -10.07 14.06 -8.45
C GLU A 41 -8.97 13.98 -9.52
N ILE A 42 -7.81 13.38 -9.18
CA ILE A 42 -6.72 13.16 -10.13
C ILE A 42 -7.15 12.17 -11.22
N PHE A 43 -7.82 11.09 -10.84
CA PHE A 43 -8.32 10.09 -11.78
C PHE A 43 -9.36 10.71 -12.71
N GLU A 44 -10.29 11.51 -12.19
CA GLU A 44 -11.30 12.22 -12.99
C GLU A 44 -10.64 13.20 -13.97
N TYR A 45 -9.67 14.01 -13.51
CA TYR A 45 -8.93 14.95 -14.35
C TYR A 45 -8.15 14.25 -15.48
N LEU A 46 -7.42 13.18 -15.16
CA LEU A 46 -6.66 12.40 -16.15
C LEU A 46 -7.58 11.73 -17.17
N THR A 47 -8.73 11.22 -16.72
CA THR A 47 -9.70 10.56 -17.60
C THR A 47 -10.46 11.57 -18.46
N SER A 48 -10.77 12.76 -17.95
CA SER A 48 -11.40 13.86 -18.70
C SER A 48 -10.52 14.39 -19.84
N SER A 49 -9.19 14.26 -19.69
CA SER A 49 -8.20 14.68 -20.69
C SER A 49 -8.06 13.66 -21.83
N ILE A 50 -8.49 12.41 -21.60
CA ILE A 50 -8.54 11.34 -22.59
C ILE A 50 -9.98 11.29 -23.11
N LYS A 51 -10.28 12.03 -24.20
CA LYS A 51 -11.57 11.98 -24.90
C LYS A 51 -11.90 10.55 -25.32
N SER A 52 -12.59 9.82 -24.46
CA SER A 52 -13.08 8.48 -24.71
C SER A 52 -14.49 8.41 -24.14
N GLU A 53 -15.48 8.44 -25.02
CA GLU A 53 -16.91 8.28 -24.71
C GLU A 53 -17.23 6.88 -24.13
N THR A 54 -16.23 6.00 -23.99
CA THR A 54 -16.37 4.60 -23.57
C THR A 54 -15.82 4.30 -22.17
N ILE A 55 -15.14 5.23 -21.50
CA ILE A 55 -14.76 5.03 -20.10
C ILE A 55 -15.92 5.56 -19.25
N SER A 56 -16.80 4.65 -18.84
CA SER A 56 -17.92 4.98 -17.97
C SER A 56 -17.43 5.83 -16.79
N LYS A 57 -18.03 7.00 -16.59
CA LYS A 57 -17.85 7.90 -15.44
C LYS A 57 -18.37 7.30 -14.12
N THR A 58 -18.23 5.99 -13.98
CA THR A 58 -18.66 5.27 -12.78
C THR A 58 -17.44 5.24 -11.88
N ASP A 59 -17.53 5.97 -10.77
CA ASP A 59 -16.58 5.82 -9.67
C ASP A 59 -16.58 4.36 -9.23
N THR A 60 -15.49 3.63 -9.52
CA THR A 60 -15.42 2.19 -9.28
C THR A 60 -14.92 1.85 -7.88
N ARG A 61 -14.46 2.83 -7.07
CA ARG A 61 -13.71 2.51 -5.84
C ARG A 61 -13.91 3.46 -4.65
N SER A 62 -14.34 4.71 -4.83
CA SER A 62 -14.52 5.59 -3.67
C SER A 62 -15.69 5.15 -2.79
N PHE A 63 -16.71 4.52 -3.37
CA PHE A 63 -17.84 3.97 -2.60
C PHE A 63 -17.39 2.94 -1.55
N LEU A 64 -16.32 2.18 -1.83
CA LEU A 64 -15.78 1.16 -0.91
C LEU A 64 -15.36 1.75 0.44
N PHE A 65 -14.85 2.99 0.46
CA PHE A 65 -14.51 3.68 1.70
C PHE A 65 -15.76 3.98 2.52
N ILE A 66 -16.76 4.57 1.87
CA ILE A 66 -18.00 4.99 2.52
C ILE A 66 -18.73 3.76 3.08
N GLU A 67 -18.90 2.73 2.26
CA GLU A 67 -19.60 1.51 2.64
C GLU A 67 -18.91 0.80 3.80
N LEU A 68 -17.59 0.59 3.74
CA LEU A 68 -16.86 -0.05 4.83
C LEU A 68 -17.01 0.73 6.13
N PHE A 69 -16.71 2.03 6.14
CA PHE A 69 -16.73 2.80 7.39
C PHE A 69 -18.15 3.03 7.93
N SER A 70 -19.17 3.02 7.07
CA SER A 70 -20.58 3.07 7.47
C SER A 70 -21.06 1.76 8.09
N ASP A 71 -20.51 0.62 7.65
CA ASP A 71 -20.90 -0.69 8.13
C ASP A 71 -20.15 -1.08 9.42
N MET A 72 -18.90 -0.62 9.60
CA MET A 72 -18.10 -0.83 10.81
C MET A 72 -18.75 -0.23 12.05
N LYS A 73 -18.70 -0.92 13.19
CA LYS A 73 -19.29 -0.46 14.47
C LYS A 73 -18.40 -0.74 15.67
N GLY A 74 -18.39 0.18 16.62
CA GLY A 74 -17.76 -0.02 17.93
C GLY A 74 -16.28 -0.45 17.85
N SER A 75 -15.98 -1.67 18.30
CA SER A 75 -14.61 -2.22 18.31
C SER A 75 -14.04 -2.55 16.93
N ASP A 76 -14.89 -2.66 15.90
CA ASP A 76 -14.45 -2.98 14.53
C ASP A 76 -13.40 -1.98 14.04
N TYR A 77 -13.53 -0.70 14.35
CA TYR A 77 -12.57 0.33 13.92
C TYR A 77 -11.16 0.08 14.47
N ILE A 78 -11.07 -0.49 15.68
CA ILE A 78 -9.81 -0.69 16.39
C ILE A 78 -9.19 -2.04 16.04
N LEU A 79 -9.99 -3.11 16.09
CA LEU A 79 -9.53 -4.49 15.99
C LEU A 79 -9.89 -5.18 14.67
N GLY A 80 -10.75 -4.56 13.87
CA GLY A 80 -11.33 -5.18 12.68
C GLY A 80 -12.33 -6.27 13.04
N ARG A 81 -12.75 -7.01 12.02
CA ARG A 81 -13.70 -8.13 12.10
C ARG A 81 -13.03 -9.49 12.02
N GLY A 82 -11.70 -9.53 12.05
CA GLY A 82 -10.89 -10.74 11.92
C GLY A 82 -10.76 -11.22 10.47
N TYR A 83 -10.06 -12.35 10.29
CA TYR A 83 -9.76 -12.93 8.98
C TYR A 83 -11.02 -13.24 8.15
N LEU A 84 -12.06 -13.76 8.82
CA LEU A 84 -13.36 -14.06 8.21
C LEU A 84 -14.32 -12.87 8.18
N GLY A 85 -13.84 -11.68 8.56
CA GLY A 85 -14.63 -10.46 8.57
C GLY A 85 -15.12 -10.10 7.16
N THR A 86 -16.38 -9.72 7.08
CA THR A 86 -17.04 -9.23 5.86
C THR A 86 -17.59 -7.82 6.10
N TYR A 87 -17.92 -7.13 5.03
CA TYR A 87 -18.70 -5.88 5.08
C TYR A 87 -19.89 -5.96 4.14
N TYR A 88 -20.93 -5.21 4.46
CA TYR A 88 -22.09 -5.09 3.60
C TYR A 88 -21.91 -3.95 2.59
N SER A 89 -22.20 -4.26 1.32
CA SER A 89 -22.15 -3.31 0.21
C SER A 89 -23.52 -3.14 -0.44
N PRO A 90 -24.17 -1.97 -0.24
CA PRO A 90 -25.35 -1.56 -1.00
C PRO A 90 -25.12 -1.60 -2.51
N TYR A 91 -23.97 -1.14 -3.00
CA TYR A 91 -23.64 -1.16 -4.43
C TYR A 91 -23.79 -2.57 -5.00
N PHE A 92 -23.15 -3.57 -4.41
CA PHE A 92 -23.23 -4.95 -4.91
C PHE A 92 -24.60 -5.61 -4.72
N LYS A 93 -25.41 -5.12 -3.77
CA LYS A 93 -26.81 -5.55 -3.65
C LYS A 93 -27.67 -5.07 -4.83
N GLU A 94 -27.46 -3.86 -5.31
CA GLU A 94 -28.23 -3.30 -6.43
C GLU A 94 -27.91 -3.98 -7.75
N TRP A 95 -26.67 -4.47 -7.92
CA TRP A 95 -26.21 -5.20 -9.12
C TRP A 95 -26.30 -6.73 -9.00
N LEU A 96 -26.97 -7.24 -7.97
CA LEU A 96 -27.06 -8.66 -7.66
C LEU A 96 -27.94 -9.38 -8.71
N GLY A 97 -27.31 -10.05 -9.67
CA GLY A 97 -27.99 -10.72 -10.80
C GLY A 97 -27.50 -10.27 -12.18
N ASP A 98 -26.90 -9.09 -12.29
CA ASP A 98 -26.34 -8.53 -13.54
C ASP A 98 -24.79 -8.69 -13.61
N GLY A 99 -24.29 -9.78 -13.03
CA GLY A 99 -22.85 -10.05 -12.89
C GLY A 99 -22.19 -9.45 -11.64
N GLY A 100 -22.98 -8.84 -10.74
CA GLY A 100 -22.52 -8.39 -9.42
C GLY A 100 -22.16 -9.55 -8.48
N ASP A 101 -21.11 -9.34 -7.68
CA ASP A 101 -20.68 -10.19 -6.56
C ASP A 101 -21.68 -10.12 -5.38
N SER A 102 -21.49 -10.96 -4.35
CA SER A 102 -22.30 -10.97 -3.13
C SER A 102 -22.41 -9.60 -2.46
N SER A 103 -23.61 -9.20 -2.03
CA SER A 103 -23.84 -8.00 -1.22
C SER A 103 -23.12 -8.01 0.13
N THR A 104 -22.73 -9.20 0.62
CA THR A 104 -21.84 -9.36 1.77
C THR A 104 -20.47 -9.79 1.25
N ARG A 105 -19.51 -8.86 1.27
CA ARG A 105 -18.21 -9.04 0.61
C ARG A 105 -17.13 -9.40 1.61
N PHE A 106 -16.31 -10.38 1.22
CA PHE A 106 -15.18 -10.87 2.01
C PHE A 106 -13.92 -10.03 1.83
N SER A 107 -13.76 -9.38 0.68
CA SER A 107 -12.54 -8.68 0.31
C SER A 107 -12.85 -7.33 -0.31
N LEU A 108 -11.95 -6.38 -0.09
CA LEU A 108 -11.90 -5.06 -0.69
C LEU A 108 -10.74 -5.00 -1.68
N GLU A 109 -10.97 -4.34 -2.81
CA GLU A 109 -9.97 -4.16 -3.88
C GLU A 109 -8.88 -3.12 -3.51
N ILE A 110 -8.99 -2.50 -2.33
CA ILE A 110 -8.03 -1.53 -1.79
C ILE A 110 -7.35 -2.14 -0.57
N GLY A 111 -6.03 -2.32 -0.66
CA GLY A 111 -5.24 -3.01 0.36
C GLY A 111 -5.30 -2.39 1.75
N PHE A 112 -5.34 -1.06 1.87
CA PHE A 112 -5.50 -0.41 3.18
C PHE A 112 -6.87 -0.69 3.81
N LEU A 113 -7.93 -0.68 3.01
CA LEU A 113 -9.27 -1.00 3.49
C LEU A 113 -9.38 -2.47 3.89
N GLU A 114 -8.75 -3.37 3.13
CA GLU A 114 -8.67 -4.78 3.50
C GLU A 114 -7.98 -4.97 4.86
N ILE A 115 -6.84 -4.31 5.09
CA ILE A 115 -6.14 -4.37 6.39
C ILE A 115 -7.04 -3.87 7.52
N ILE A 116 -7.76 -2.78 7.31
CA ILE A 116 -8.69 -2.20 8.31
C ILE A 116 -9.86 -3.16 8.56
N LEU A 117 -10.47 -3.73 7.53
CA LEU A 117 -11.58 -4.68 7.68
C LEU A 117 -11.15 -5.87 8.54
N LYS A 118 -9.95 -6.43 8.30
CA LYS A 118 -9.50 -7.66 8.95
C LYS A 118 -8.91 -7.42 10.35
N GLY A 119 -8.17 -6.33 10.55
CA GLY A 119 -7.42 -6.10 11.80
C GLY A 119 -7.52 -4.69 12.37
N GLY A 120 -8.43 -3.87 11.82
CA GLY A 120 -8.69 -2.51 12.26
C GLY A 120 -7.52 -1.58 12.04
N ILE A 121 -7.63 -0.38 12.62
CA ILE A 121 -6.55 0.60 12.59
C ILE A 121 -5.29 0.09 13.32
N THR A 122 -5.44 -0.84 14.26
CA THR A 122 -4.31 -1.44 14.98
C THR A 122 -3.40 -2.21 14.03
N MET A 123 -3.96 -3.11 13.22
CA MET A 123 -3.17 -3.88 12.25
C MET A 123 -2.61 -2.99 11.15
N LEU A 124 -3.34 -1.95 10.74
CA LEU A 124 -2.83 -0.95 9.81
C LEU A 124 -1.58 -0.26 10.37
N VAL A 125 -1.67 0.33 11.56
CA VAL A 125 -0.55 1.06 12.20
C VAL A 125 0.67 0.16 12.38
N ILE A 126 0.49 -1.09 12.80
CA ILE A 126 1.60 -2.04 12.95
C ILE A 126 2.25 -2.32 11.59
N THR A 127 1.45 -2.59 10.56
CA THR A 127 1.94 -2.87 9.21
C THR A 127 2.70 -1.68 8.65
N LEU A 128 2.14 -0.48 8.77
CA LEU A 128 2.76 0.78 8.38
C LEU A 128 4.10 0.97 9.09
N PHE A 129 4.13 0.78 10.41
CA PHE A 129 5.34 0.97 11.20
C PHE A 129 6.47 0.03 10.76
N VAL A 130 6.17 -1.25 10.52
CA VAL A 130 7.15 -2.23 10.06
C VAL A 130 7.69 -1.86 8.68
N PHE A 131 6.80 -1.51 7.74
CA PHE A 131 7.18 -1.14 6.38
C PHE A 131 8.02 0.13 6.36
N MET A 132 7.57 1.19 7.04
CA MET A 132 8.28 2.46 7.14
C MET A 132 9.66 2.29 7.75
N LYS A 133 9.79 1.51 8.83
CA LYS A 133 11.09 1.23 9.46
C LYS A 133 12.05 0.55 8.48
N TYR A 134 11.56 -0.44 7.72
CA TYR A 134 12.37 -1.15 6.74
C TYR A 134 12.80 -0.24 5.57
N ILE A 135 11.84 0.48 4.99
CA ILE A 135 12.07 1.40 3.87
C ILE A 135 13.08 2.47 4.27
N TYR A 136 12.87 3.13 5.42
CA TYR A 136 13.79 4.13 5.96
C TYR A 136 15.20 3.55 6.13
N PHE A 137 15.31 2.37 6.76
CA PHE A 137 16.60 1.76 7.01
C PHE A 137 17.33 1.40 5.71
N GLY A 138 16.64 0.78 4.75
CA GLY A 138 17.19 0.35 3.46
C GLY A 138 17.62 1.51 2.56
N ILE A 139 16.80 2.55 2.45
CA ILE A 139 17.08 3.71 1.59
C ILE A 139 18.22 4.56 2.17
N ILE A 140 18.14 4.92 3.46
CA ILE A 140 19.07 5.88 4.07
C ILE A 140 20.45 5.26 4.32
N ASN A 141 20.51 4.04 4.88
CA ASN A 141 21.76 3.49 5.40
C ASN A 141 22.56 2.68 4.38
N PHE A 142 21.96 2.24 3.29
CA PHE A 142 22.66 1.46 2.29
C PHE A 142 22.95 2.24 1.01
N LYS A 143 23.98 1.80 0.30
CA LYS A 143 24.37 2.37 -0.99
C LYS A 143 23.28 2.08 -2.04
N PRO A 144 23.02 3.01 -2.98
CA PRO A 144 22.23 2.72 -4.17
C PRO A 144 22.76 1.44 -4.84
N ASN A 145 21.86 0.60 -5.38
CA ASN A 145 22.12 -0.73 -5.95
C ASN A 145 22.43 -1.88 -4.97
N SER A 146 22.60 -1.62 -3.68
CA SER A 146 22.67 -2.75 -2.73
C SER A 146 21.33 -3.49 -2.66
N PHE A 147 21.37 -4.78 -2.36
CA PHE A 147 20.15 -5.59 -2.23
C PHE A 147 19.13 -4.97 -1.24
N HIS A 148 19.60 -4.43 -0.11
CA HIS A 148 18.75 -3.76 0.89
C HIS A 148 18.11 -2.48 0.34
N PHE A 149 18.85 -1.69 -0.45
CA PHE A 149 18.33 -0.49 -1.07
C PHE A 149 17.27 -0.81 -2.12
N LEU A 150 17.55 -1.79 -3.00
CA LEU A 150 16.65 -2.20 -4.07
C LEU A 150 15.33 -2.75 -3.51
N THR A 151 15.41 -3.63 -2.52
CA THR A 151 14.23 -4.21 -1.86
C THR A 151 13.45 -3.18 -1.06
N ALA A 152 14.10 -2.19 -0.43
CA ALA A 152 13.41 -1.08 0.23
C ALA A 152 12.71 -0.13 -0.75
N ALA A 153 13.34 0.16 -1.89
CA ALA A 153 12.72 0.94 -2.96
C ALA A 153 11.54 0.19 -3.60
N TRP A 154 11.66 -1.11 -3.80
CA TRP A 154 10.55 -1.95 -4.24
C TRP A 154 9.42 -2.00 -3.21
N LEU A 155 9.73 -2.17 -1.91
CA LEU A 155 8.72 -2.16 -0.85
C LEU A 155 8.00 -0.81 -0.75
N LEU A 156 8.68 0.30 -1.02
CA LEU A 156 8.05 1.62 -1.11
C LEU A 156 7.02 1.68 -2.24
N LEU A 157 7.27 1.03 -3.38
CA LEU A 157 6.28 0.91 -4.46
C LEU A 157 5.14 -0.04 -4.07
N GLU A 158 5.44 -1.20 -3.48
CA GLU A 158 4.41 -2.11 -2.97
C GLU A 158 3.48 -1.40 -1.97
N PHE A 159 4.06 -0.58 -1.10
CA PHE A 159 3.35 0.26 -0.16
C PHE A 159 2.43 1.27 -0.85
N ALA A 160 2.92 1.96 -1.90
CA ALA A 160 2.08 2.84 -2.71
C ALA A 160 0.95 2.07 -3.42
N MET A 161 1.19 0.82 -3.84
CA MET A 161 0.17 0.03 -4.51
C MET A 161 -0.95 -0.44 -3.57
N LEU A 162 -0.74 -0.45 -2.25
CA LEU A 162 -1.82 -0.76 -1.27
C LEU A 162 -2.99 0.22 -1.34
N SER A 163 -2.79 1.45 -1.84
CA SER A 163 -3.88 2.41 -2.05
C SER A 163 -4.65 2.22 -3.34
N VAL A 164 -4.12 1.43 -4.28
CA VAL A 164 -4.68 1.33 -5.63
C VAL A 164 -5.30 -0.04 -5.88
N GLU A 165 -4.53 -1.12 -5.68
CA GLU A 165 -4.94 -2.46 -6.13
C GLU A 165 -4.26 -3.61 -5.36
N ASN A 166 -3.18 -3.35 -4.62
CA ASN A 166 -2.42 -4.40 -3.97
C ASN A 166 -3.12 -4.84 -2.68
N VAL A 167 -3.99 -5.83 -2.78
CA VAL A 167 -4.76 -6.36 -1.65
C VAL A 167 -3.94 -7.42 -0.90
N PRO A 168 -3.65 -7.24 0.41
CA PRO A 168 -2.98 -8.25 1.20
C PRO A 168 -3.80 -9.53 1.30
N ASN A 169 -3.30 -10.58 0.68
CA ASN A 169 -3.88 -11.91 0.75
C ASN A 169 -2.83 -12.93 1.20
N PHE A 170 -3.27 -14.13 1.56
CA PHE A 170 -2.38 -15.25 1.82
C PHE A 170 -1.83 -15.80 0.50
N GLY A 171 -0.96 -15.01 -0.13
CA GLY A 171 -0.30 -15.31 -1.39
C GLY A 171 1.21 -15.31 -1.23
N VAL A 172 1.87 -16.00 -2.16
CA VAL A 172 3.33 -16.11 -2.23
C VAL A 172 4.00 -14.73 -2.24
N HIS A 173 3.38 -13.75 -2.90
CA HIS A 173 3.83 -12.36 -2.96
C HIS A 173 4.00 -11.72 -1.58
N PHE A 174 2.92 -11.66 -0.79
CA PHE A 174 2.97 -11.06 0.55
C PHE A 174 3.82 -11.88 1.52
N PHE A 175 3.83 -13.21 1.37
CA PHE A 175 4.72 -14.07 2.14
C PHE A 175 6.20 -13.70 1.93
N PHE A 176 6.62 -13.48 0.67
CA PHE A 176 7.98 -13.03 0.38
C PHE A 176 8.28 -11.63 0.91
N ILE A 177 7.31 -10.69 0.87
CA ILE A 177 7.47 -9.36 1.48
C ILE A 177 7.85 -9.49 2.96
N TRP A 178 7.09 -10.28 3.73
CA TRP A 178 7.34 -10.47 5.17
C TRP A 178 8.67 -11.19 5.44
N ILE A 179 9.04 -12.20 4.65
CA ILE A 179 10.35 -12.86 4.76
C ILE A 179 11.50 -11.89 4.50
N LEU A 180 11.41 -11.09 3.43
CA LEU A 180 12.45 -10.12 3.09
C LEU A 180 12.65 -9.11 4.21
N ILE A 181 11.56 -8.56 4.75
CA ILE A 181 11.60 -7.66 5.90
C ILE A 181 12.26 -8.34 7.11
N GLY A 182 11.90 -9.60 7.41
CA GLY A 182 12.44 -10.37 8.53
C GLY A 182 13.95 -10.65 8.43
N ILE A 183 14.40 -11.21 7.30
CA ILE A 183 15.82 -11.56 7.07
C ILE A 183 16.70 -10.32 7.14
N LEU A 184 16.24 -9.22 6.54
CA LEU A 184 17.07 -8.03 6.34
C LEU A 184 17.08 -7.11 7.58
N ASN A 185 16.06 -7.19 8.45
CA ASN A 185 16.12 -6.60 9.79
C ASN A 185 17.12 -7.31 10.71
N LYS A 186 17.30 -8.63 10.61
CA LYS A 186 18.21 -9.42 11.46
C LYS A 186 19.69 -9.06 11.22
N ARG A 187 20.08 -8.71 9.98
CA ARG A 187 21.47 -8.33 9.64
C ARG A 187 21.92 -7.03 10.31
N LYS A 188 21.02 -6.10 10.67
CA LYS A 188 21.37 -4.87 11.39
C LYS A 188 21.92 -5.15 12.79
N ASN A 189 21.30 -6.09 13.52
CA ASN A 189 21.73 -6.40 14.89
C ASN A 189 23.09 -7.11 14.92
N ASN A 190 23.38 -7.97 13.95
CA ASN A 190 24.67 -8.65 13.89
C ASN A 190 25.83 -7.71 13.49
N PHE A 191 25.58 -6.69 12.66
CA PHE A 191 26.61 -5.69 12.32
C PHE A 191 26.95 -4.73 13.47
N ILE A 192 26.03 -4.53 14.42
CA ILE A 192 26.29 -3.73 15.63
C ILE A 192 27.07 -4.57 16.65
N LEU A 193 26.78 -5.86 16.76
CA LEU A 193 27.50 -6.79 17.64
C LEU A 193 28.94 -7.10 17.18
N LEU A 194 29.22 -7.03 15.88
CA LEU A 194 30.57 -7.23 15.33
C LEU A 194 31.43 -5.94 15.34
N LYS A 195 30.90 -4.84 15.86
CA LYS A 195 31.60 -3.56 16.00
C LYS A 195 31.94 -3.18 17.44
N ASN A 196 31.52 -4.01 18.39
CA ASN A 196 31.95 -3.97 19.79
C ASN A 196 32.90 -5.15 20.05
#